data_AF-A0A5N6E6R7-F1
#
_entry.id   AF-A0A5N6E6R7-F1
#
_cell.length_a   1.000
_cell.length_b   1.000
_cell.length_c   1.000
_cell.angle_alpha   90.00
_cell.angle_beta   90.00
_cell.angle_gamma   90.00
#
_symmetry.space_group_name_H-M   'P 1'
#
loop_
_entity.id
_entity.type
_entity.pdbx_description
1 polymer ?
#
loop_
_entity_poly.entity_id
_entity_poly.type
_entity_poly.pdbx_seq_one_letter_code
_entity_poly.pdbx_strand_id
1 'polypeptide(L)'
;MRMLVFILLIGLVAAIGSLLCSLMIAAFLWRRLVLLNSDIKRDFIGKPLLFPARLTHTRRFPETERYNYWYDYFLIGIPVGLRGRVGNLLSIDNIPQRERLWEKCWFTIDPTYYLDRGSGDRSLEEKLHVFLKSVGEDLKEFPYAYLISVPRFLWFQKSAISYWYLYSSNRELTAMIMEINNSFFEKRNFFFRVTGDGLAVDSDNNWSTTTMALAKGYNDKVSLRFSSSISTSKQYKGSWEKDIFGSPFEKVGGLMVSKSIDPVVGPSLQSNLSSNTPDGQVKVTSRLSSWGEPVDPLKAPGWIIARFIARWTHVGALSAPRIVKEALRIRLRGRLTYLKRPEVRPGSIARKETEVERDLELPFRQYLSELTSHTSFPLSIKYIPPKSIHFDDITFYSPACTTSSQPILTIQPLTPRFYTSFPQYDSPRAAFTNEARATPMKSDESSCRLSISDHSLLVQVLATAGQTLDTEAAKLGPRNPKDWESNILQKVLSFLRKSPAETFMDRFVSHYVHPSLQYRLLLNAKCSNNPKLIHKQLSVN
;
A
#
# COMPACT_ATOMS: atom_id res chain seq x y z
N MET A 1 24.22 33.15 21.73
CA MET A 1 23.50 32.06 22.43
C MET A 1 22.16 32.51 23.02
N ARG A 2 22.09 33.55 23.88
CA ARG A 2 20.82 34.03 24.48
C ARG A 2 19.76 34.47 23.47
N MET A 3 20.15 35.20 22.42
CA MET A 3 19.23 35.61 21.33
C MET A 3 18.67 34.41 20.56
N LEU A 4 19.49 33.38 20.28
CA LEU A 4 19.06 32.15 19.62
C LEU A 4 18.04 31.38 20.49
N VAL A 5 18.30 31.26 21.79
CA VAL A 5 17.38 30.62 22.75
C VAL A 5 16.06 31.39 22.83
N PHE A 6 16.11 32.72 22.82
CA PHE A 6 14.91 33.55 22.84
C PHE A 6 14.07 33.43 21.56
N ILE A 7 14.71 33.42 20.39
CA ILE A 7 14.05 33.18 19.09
C ILE A 7 13.41 31.78 19.05
N LEU A 8 14.12 30.75 19.53
CA LEU A 8 13.58 29.39 19.63
C LEU A 8 12.37 29.32 20.58
N LEU A 9 12.41 30.04 21.69
CA LEU A 9 11.30 30.11 22.65
C LEU A 9 10.07 30.80 22.04
N ILE A 10 10.25 31.94 21.37
CA ILE A 10 9.15 32.62 20.65
C ILE A 10 8.56 31.70 19.58
N GLY A 11 9.41 31.05 18.80
CA GLY A 11 8.97 30.10 17.77
C GLY A 11 8.16 28.94 18.35
N LEU A 12 8.59 28.40 19.50
CA LEU A 12 7.87 27.34 20.20
C LEU A 12 6.50 27.81 20.71
N VAL A 13 6.44 28.99 21.36
CA VAL A 13 5.19 29.56 21.86
C VAL A 13 4.21 29.84 20.71
N ALA A 14 4.69 30.42 19.62
CA ALA A 14 3.87 30.66 18.43
C ALA A 14 3.35 29.36 17.81
N ALA A 15 4.18 28.31 17.74
CA ALA A 15 3.78 27.00 17.24
C ALA A 15 2.71 26.35 18.13
N ILE A 16 2.89 26.41 19.46
CA ILE A 16 1.90 25.88 20.42
C ILE A 16 0.59 26.67 20.31
N GLY A 17 0.65 28.00 20.27
CA GLY A 17 -0.54 28.85 20.12
C GLY A 17 -1.30 28.56 18.82
N SER A 18 -0.59 28.38 17.71
CA SER A 18 -1.17 27.99 16.42
C SER A 18 -1.84 26.61 16.48
N LEU A 19 -1.20 25.62 17.11
CA LEU A 19 -1.75 24.27 17.27
C LEU A 19 -3.01 24.28 18.15
N LEU A 20 -3.01 25.05 19.24
CA LEU A 20 -4.17 25.22 20.12
C LEU A 20 -5.32 25.91 19.39
N CYS A 21 -5.04 26.96 18.62
CA CYS A 21 -6.05 27.62 17.79
C CYS A 21 -6.66 26.64 16.78
N SER A 22 -5.83 25.87 16.07
CA SER A 22 -6.29 24.85 15.12
C SER A 22 -7.14 23.77 15.80
N LEU A 23 -6.77 23.34 17.01
CA LEU A 23 -7.56 22.41 17.81
C LEU A 23 -8.92 22.99 18.16
N MET A 24 -8.98 24.24 18.61
CA MET A 24 -10.23 24.91 18.96
C MET A 24 -11.14 25.06 17.75
N ILE A 25 -10.59 25.40 16.58
CA ILE A 25 -11.33 25.45 15.32
C ILE A 25 -11.89 24.06 14.99
N ALA A 26 -11.06 23.01 15.01
CA ALA A 26 -11.48 21.64 14.70
C ALA A 26 -12.55 21.10 15.68
N ALA A 27 -12.46 21.47 16.96
CA ALA A 27 -13.34 20.97 18.01
C ALA A 27 -14.67 21.73 18.13
N PHE A 28 -14.67 23.05 17.93
CA PHE A 28 -15.83 23.90 18.23
C PHE A 28 -16.45 24.57 17.01
N LEU A 29 -15.68 24.87 15.97
CA LEU A 29 -16.15 25.64 14.82
C LEU A 29 -16.48 24.74 13.63
N TRP A 30 -17.51 25.12 12.89
CA TRP A 30 -17.83 24.61 11.55
C TRP A 30 -17.90 23.09 11.40
N ARG A 31 -18.29 22.33 12.45
CA ARG A 31 -18.47 20.86 12.42
C ARG A 31 -19.71 20.42 11.62
N ARG A 32 -19.86 20.96 10.41
CA ARG A 32 -20.86 20.58 9.42
C ARG A 32 -20.19 19.70 8.37
N LEU A 33 -20.96 18.82 7.77
CA LEU A 33 -20.52 18.03 6.63
C LEU A 33 -20.50 18.91 5.38
N VAL A 34 -19.35 18.99 4.72
CA VAL A 34 -19.15 19.72 3.47
C VAL A 34 -18.71 18.72 2.41
N LEU A 35 -19.47 18.59 1.33
CA LEU A 35 -19.20 17.66 0.24
C LEU A 35 -18.26 18.29 -0.79
N LEU A 36 -17.42 17.45 -1.41
CA LEU A 36 -16.54 17.89 -2.49
C LEU A 36 -17.31 18.13 -3.80
N ASN A 37 -18.34 17.32 -4.08
CA ASN A 37 -19.20 17.43 -5.26
C ASN A 37 -20.68 17.26 -4.86
N SER A 38 -21.61 17.86 -5.58
CA SER A 38 -23.07 17.71 -5.41
C SER A 38 -23.61 16.41 -6.00
N ASP A 39 -22.93 15.86 -7.00
CA ASP A 39 -23.39 14.69 -7.79
C ASP A 39 -23.06 13.34 -7.15
N ILE A 40 -22.94 13.30 -5.83
CA ILE A 40 -22.56 12.07 -5.11
C ILE A 40 -23.79 11.21 -4.80
N LYS A 41 -23.55 9.93 -4.58
CA LYS A 41 -24.51 9.00 -3.99
C LYS A 41 -25.09 9.61 -2.70
N ARG A 42 -26.41 9.52 -2.53
CA ARG A 42 -27.12 10.11 -1.37
C ARG A 42 -27.41 9.12 -0.25
N ASP A 43 -27.15 7.84 -0.46
CA ASP A 43 -27.43 6.76 0.50
C ASP A 43 -26.16 5.99 0.85
N PHE A 44 -25.86 5.90 2.15
CA PHE A 44 -24.64 5.33 2.69
C PHE A 44 -24.94 4.38 3.83
N ILE A 45 -24.06 3.38 3.99
CA ILE A 45 -24.08 2.48 5.14
C ILE A 45 -23.11 3.00 6.21
N GLY A 46 -23.57 3.03 7.45
CA GLY A 46 -22.87 3.68 8.55
C GLY A 46 -22.75 5.18 8.39
N LYS A 47 -22.05 5.82 9.32
CA LYS A 47 -21.74 7.26 9.31
C LYS A 47 -20.30 7.45 9.76
N PRO A 48 -19.66 8.61 9.50
CA PRO A 48 -18.33 8.87 10.03
C PRO A 48 -18.30 8.74 11.57
N LEU A 49 -17.36 7.96 12.11
CA LEU A 49 -17.24 7.69 13.54
C LEU A 49 -15.78 7.64 13.97
N LEU A 50 -15.47 8.15 15.17
CA LEU A 50 -14.15 8.10 15.79
C LEU A 50 -14.11 7.00 16.84
N PHE A 51 -13.23 6.02 16.66
CA PHE A 51 -13.11 4.84 17.52
C PHE A 51 -11.84 4.94 18.38
N PRO A 52 -11.96 5.33 19.66
CA PRO A 52 -10.89 5.04 20.61
C PRO A 52 -10.76 3.52 20.72
N ALA A 53 -9.55 2.96 20.66
CA ALA A 53 -9.37 1.52 20.58
C ALA A 53 -8.13 1.04 21.34
N ARG A 54 -8.06 -0.28 21.51
CA ARG A 54 -6.91 -1.00 22.02
C ARG A 54 -6.57 -2.11 21.05
N LEU A 55 -5.28 -2.23 20.74
CA LEU A 55 -4.75 -3.33 19.97
C LEU A 55 -3.85 -4.17 20.87
N THR A 56 -4.18 -5.45 21.01
CA THR A 56 -3.44 -6.43 21.79
C THR A 56 -2.85 -7.47 20.86
N HIS A 57 -1.56 -7.77 21.00
CA HIS A 57 -0.90 -8.88 20.31
C HIS A 57 -0.47 -9.93 21.33
N THR A 58 -0.72 -11.19 21.00
CA THR A 58 -0.35 -12.31 21.88
C THR A 58 0.14 -13.48 21.04
N ARG A 59 1.39 -13.90 21.25
CA ARG A 59 1.89 -15.17 20.73
C ARG A 59 1.66 -16.25 21.77
N ARG A 60 0.92 -17.29 21.37
CA ARG A 60 0.55 -18.42 22.23
C ARG A 60 1.42 -19.65 21.98
N PHE A 61 1.95 -19.80 20.77
CA PHE A 61 2.74 -20.95 20.36
C PHE A 61 3.95 -20.55 19.49
N PRO A 62 5.08 -21.28 19.55
CA PRO A 62 5.43 -22.28 20.56
C PRO A 62 5.57 -21.66 21.96
N GLU A 63 5.46 -22.47 23.00
CA GLU A 63 5.47 -22.00 24.40
C GLU A 63 6.74 -21.23 24.77
N THR A 64 7.88 -21.67 24.23
CA THR A 64 9.21 -21.04 24.38
C THR A 64 9.31 -19.63 23.79
N GLU A 65 8.35 -19.23 22.95
CA GLU A 65 8.34 -17.98 22.20
C GLU A 65 7.13 -17.08 22.56
N ARG A 66 6.44 -17.36 23.67
CA ARG A 66 5.27 -16.58 24.09
C ARG A 66 5.61 -15.13 24.44
N TYR A 67 4.75 -14.22 24.00
CA TYR A 67 4.73 -12.83 24.45
C TYR A 67 3.32 -12.27 24.38
N ASN A 68 3.07 -11.22 25.15
CA ASN A 68 1.89 -10.37 25.00
C ASN A 68 2.31 -8.92 25.16
N TYR A 69 1.69 -8.05 24.37
CA TYR A 69 1.70 -6.61 24.61
C TYR A 69 0.42 -6.00 24.06
N TRP A 70 0.09 -4.82 24.57
CA TRP A 70 -1.04 -4.03 24.08
C TRP A 70 -0.64 -2.56 24.03
N TYR A 71 -1.33 -1.81 23.19
CA TYR A 71 -1.19 -0.37 23.14
C TYR A 71 -2.51 0.27 22.73
N ASP A 72 -2.66 1.52 23.16
CA ASP A 72 -3.75 2.38 22.74
C ASP A 72 -3.68 2.62 21.23
N TYR A 73 -4.84 2.59 20.59
CA TYR A 73 -5.00 2.73 19.14
C TYR A 73 -6.18 3.66 18.83
N PHE A 74 -6.17 4.27 17.66
CA PHE A 74 -7.25 5.15 17.23
C PHE A 74 -7.57 4.89 15.77
N LEU A 75 -8.86 4.71 15.48
CA LEU A 75 -9.38 4.43 14.16
C LEU A 75 -10.53 5.37 13.83
N ILE A 76 -10.70 5.64 12.54
CA ILE A 76 -11.88 6.32 12.01
C ILE A 76 -12.61 5.36 11.09
N GLY A 77 -13.92 5.26 11.28
CA GLY A 77 -14.82 4.61 10.35
C GLY A 77 -15.46 5.63 9.42
N ILE A 78 -15.51 5.34 8.12
CA ILE A 78 -16.16 6.17 7.11
C ILE A 78 -16.93 5.31 6.11
N PRO A 79 -18.10 5.78 5.62
CA PRO A 79 -18.72 5.20 4.43
C PRO A 79 -17.85 5.41 3.19
N VAL A 80 -17.66 4.38 2.38
CA VAL A 80 -16.96 4.47 1.10
C VAL A 80 -17.88 5.16 0.08
N GLY A 81 -17.32 6.03 -0.76
CA GLY A 81 -18.05 6.90 -1.69
C GLY A 81 -18.43 8.27 -1.11
N LEU A 82 -18.36 8.45 0.22
CA LEU A 82 -18.54 9.75 0.85
C LEU A 82 -17.27 10.60 0.65
N ARG A 83 -17.37 11.69 -0.13
CA ARG A 83 -16.26 12.59 -0.42
C ARG A 83 -16.50 13.99 0.14
N GLY A 84 -15.66 14.43 1.07
CA GLY A 84 -15.85 15.72 1.70
C GLY A 84 -15.07 15.89 3.01
N ARG A 85 -15.58 16.75 3.89
CA ARG A 85 -15.00 17.00 5.21
C ARG A 85 -16.04 17.30 6.26
N VAL A 86 -15.74 16.98 7.50
CA VAL A 86 -16.46 17.43 8.70
C VAL A 86 -15.71 18.63 9.27
N GLY A 87 -16.11 19.83 8.87
CA GLY A 87 -15.44 21.08 9.23
C GLY A 87 -13.94 21.06 8.97
N ASN A 88 -13.18 21.30 10.04
CA ASN A 88 -11.72 21.19 10.08
C ASN A 88 -11.26 19.98 10.91
N LEU A 89 -12.17 19.08 11.27
CA LEU A 89 -11.87 17.91 12.09
C LEU A 89 -11.39 16.73 11.25
N LEU A 90 -12.15 16.38 10.21
CA LEU A 90 -11.95 15.15 9.44
C LEU A 90 -12.14 15.41 7.95
N SER A 91 -11.12 15.12 7.14
CA SER A 91 -11.21 15.06 5.67
C SER A 91 -11.36 13.59 5.22
N ILE A 92 -12.30 13.35 4.30
CA ILE A 92 -12.76 12.03 3.86
C ILE A 92 -12.62 11.96 2.33
N ASP A 93 -11.75 11.07 1.86
CA ASP A 93 -11.59 10.76 0.43
C ASP A 93 -11.35 12.02 -0.44
N ASN A 94 -10.50 12.91 0.09
CA ASN A 94 -10.06 14.13 -0.57
C ASN A 94 -8.54 14.11 -0.74
N ILE A 95 -8.05 14.77 -1.79
CA ILE A 95 -6.62 14.84 -2.11
C ILE A 95 -6.03 16.04 -1.36
N PRO A 96 -5.20 15.86 -0.32
CA PRO A 96 -4.78 16.97 0.56
C PRO A 96 -3.97 18.04 -0.14
N GLN A 97 -3.29 17.69 -1.24
CA GLN A 97 -2.52 18.63 -2.07
C GLN A 97 -3.39 19.69 -2.75
N ARG A 98 -4.69 19.43 -2.92
CA ARG A 98 -5.65 20.36 -3.52
C ARG A 98 -6.40 21.21 -2.49
N GLU A 99 -6.19 20.98 -1.19
CA GLU A 99 -6.86 21.70 -0.11
C GLU A 99 -6.14 23.02 0.21
N ARG A 100 -6.90 24.10 0.41
CA ARG A 100 -6.34 25.38 0.89
C ARG A 100 -5.91 25.24 2.35
N LEU A 101 -4.99 26.10 2.81
CA LEU A 101 -4.38 25.97 4.14
C LEU A 101 -5.43 25.98 5.29
N TRP A 102 -6.50 26.76 5.14
CA TRP A 102 -7.61 26.84 6.09
C TRP A 102 -8.66 25.72 5.94
N GLU A 103 -8.58 24.90 4.90
CA GLU A 103 -9.44 23.73 4.71
C GLU A 103 -8.81 22.46 5.28
N LYS A 104 -7.52 22.52 5.65
CA LYS A 104 -6.81 21.40 6.24
C LYS A 104 -7.54 20.92 7.48
N CYS A 105 -7.78 19.62 7.50
CA CYS A 105 -8.42 18.94 8.62
C CYS A 105 -7.37 18.35 9.57
N TRP A 106 -7.76 18.22 10.83
CA TRP A 106 -6.93 17.62 11.87
C TRP A 106 -6.60 16.16 11.55
N PHE A 107 -7.62 15.40 11.14
CA PHE A 107 -7.52 14.03 10.66
C PHE A 107 -7.83 13.96 9.17
N THR A 108 -7.16 13.06 8.47
CA THR A 108 -7.41 12.82 7.04
C THR A 108 -7.43 11.33 6.73
N ILE A 109 -8.46 10.87 6.02
CA ILE A 109 -8.43 9.61 5.29
C ILE A 109 -8.06 9.93 3.84
N ASP A 110 -6.78 9.83 3.54
CA ASP A 110 -6.20 10.20 2.25
C ASP A 110 -6.21 8.99 1.30
N PRO A 111 -6.95 9.04 0.17
CA PRO A 111 -7.11 7.90 -0.74
C PRO A 111 -5.79 7.36 -1.29
N THR A 112 -4.72 8.15 -1.31
CA THR A 112 -3.39 7.74 -1.81
C THR A 112 -2.78 6.55 -1.06
N TYR A 113 -3.21 6.27 0.18
CA TYR A 113 -2.65 5.19 1.01
C TYR A 113 -3.44 3.87 0.94
N TYR A 114 -4.61 3.89 0.31
CA TYR A 114 -5.60 2.82 0.33
C TYR A 114 -5.65 2.05 -1.00
N LEU A 115 -5.96 0.76 -0.88
CA LEU A 115 -5.88 -0.32 -1.88
C LEU A 115 -4.60 -0.25 -2.72
N ASP A 116 -4.63 0.43 -3.85
CA ASP A 116 -3.46 0.66 -4.69
C ASP A 116 -2.89 2.08 -4.47
N ARG A 117 -1.60 2.14 -4.10
CA ARG A 117 -0.90 3.40 -3.81
C ARG A 117 -0.59 4.25 -5.05
N GLY A 118 -0.68 3.65 -6.25
CA GLY A 118 -0.38 4.29 -7.53
C GLY A 118 -1.44 5.26 -8.05
N SER A 119 -2.70 5.08 -7.64
CA SER A 119 -3.85 5.85 -8.14
C SER A 119 -4.23 6.99 -7.20
N GLY A 120 -3.30 7.90 -6.92
CA GLY A 120 -3.55 9.02 -6.00
C GLY A 120 -4.66 9.98 -6.44
N ASP A 121 -5.02 9.93 -7.72
CA ASP A 121 -6.09 10.67 -8.38
C ASP A 121 -7.49 10.04 -8.19
N ARG A 122 -7.58 8.74 -7.92
CA ARG A 122 -8.83 8.00 -7.75
C ARG A 122 -9.36 8.09 -6.32
N SER A 123 -10.68 8.13 -6.21
CA SER A 123 -11.44 8.00 -4.96
C SER A 123 -11.32 6.60 -4.35
N LEU A 124 -11.68 6.47 -3.07
CA LEU A 124 -11.74 5.17 -2.39
C LEU A 124 -12.71 4.19 -3.07
N GLU A 125 -13.83 4.69 -3.58
CA GLU A 125 -14.84 3.89 -4.29
C GLU A 125 -14.32 3.35 -5.62
N GLU A 126 -13.71 4.21 -6.45
CA GLU A 126 -13.09 3.78 -7.72
C GLU A 126 -11.97 2.76 -7.50
N LYS A 127 -11.18 2.93 -6.43
CA LYS A 127 -10.14 1.97 -6.06
C LYS A 127 -10.72 0.64 -5.61
N LEU A 128 -11.80 0.66 -4.83
CA LEU A 128 -12.51 -0.54 -4.42
C LEU A 128 -13.02 -1.30 -5.64
N HIS A 129 -13.59 -0.58 -6.60
CA HIS A 129 -14.09 -1.17 -7.84
C HIS A 129 -13.00 -1.86 -8.66
N VAL A 130 -11.86 -1.20 -8.84
CA VAL A 130 -10.71 -1.77 -9.55
C VAL A 130 -10.18 -3.00 -8.83
N PHE A 131 -10.08 -2.94 -7.49
CA PHE A 131 -9.60 -4.06 -6.70
C PHE A 131 -10.55 -5.27 -6.78
N LEU A 132 -11.86 -5.08 -6.61
CA LEU A 132 -12.85 -6.17 -6.70
C LEU A 132 -12.80 -6.84 -8.08
N LYS A 133 -12.76 -6.05 -9.15
CA LYS A 133 -12.60 -6.56 -10.52
C LYS A 133 -11.30 -7.36 -10.66
N SER A 134 -10.21 -6.93 -10.04
CA SER A 134 -8.91 -7.62 -10.11
C SER A 134 -8.91 -8.98 -9.40
N VAL A 135 -9.79 -9.20 -8.43
CA VAL A 135 -9.97 -10.49 -7.74
C VAL A 135 -11.14 -11.31 -8.30
N GLY A 136 -11.74 -10.88 -9.42
CA GLY A 136 -12.81 -11.60 -10.11
C GLY A 136 -14.21 -11.43 -9.50
N GLU A 137 -14.41 -10.41 -8.66
CA GLU A 137 -15.67 -10.17 -7.96
C GLU A 137 -16.56 -9.14 -8.68
N ASP A 138 -17.88 -9.34 -8.66
CA ASP A 138 -18.83 -8.38 -9.24
C ASP A 138 -19.08 -7.22 -8.27
N LEU A 139 -19.01 -6.01 -8.82
CA LEU A 139 -19.22 -4.75 -8.11
C LEU A 139 -20.66 -4.61 -7.63
N LYS A 140 -21.62 -5.16 -8.39
CA LYS A 140 -23.05 -5.05 -8.10
C LYS A 140 -23.45 -5.81 -6.84
N GLU A 141 -22.65 -6.79 -6.42
CA GLU A 141 -22.86 -7.51 -5.17
C GLU A 141 -22.56 -6.66 -3.93
N PHE A 142 -21.71 -5.63 -4.08
CA PHE A 142 -21.24 -4.81 -2.96
C PHE A 142 -21.58 -3.33 -3.16
N PRO A 143 -22.88 -2.96 -3.27
CA PRO A 143 -23.28 -1.56 -3.50
C PRO A 143 -22.96 -0.64 -2.32
N TYR A 144 -22.61 -1.18 -1.15
CA TYR A 144 -22.19 -0.41 0.01
C TYR A 144 -20.90 -0.96 0.61
N ALA A 145 -20.04 -0.05 1.07
CA ALA A 145 -18.84 -0.42 1.81
C ALA A 145 -18.55 0.58 2.93
N TYR A 146 -17.89 0.10 3.99
CA TYR A 146 -17.47 0.89 5.14
C TYR A 146 -15.99 0.62 5.45
N LEU A 147 -15.20 1.68 5.54
CA LEU A 147 -13.76 1.60 5.79
C LEU A 147 -13.47 2.00 7.24
N ILE A 148 -12.73 1.16 7.97
CA ILE A 148 -12.15 1.49 9.28
C ILE A 148 -10.63 1.48 9.17
N SER A 149 -10.00 2.61 9.45
CA SER A 149 -8.54 2.75 9.34
C SER A 149 -7.96 3.82 10.26
N VAL A 150 -6.65 3.81 10.41
CA VAL A 150 -5.91 4.87 11.11
C VAL A 150 -5.86 6.10 10.21
N PRO A 151 -6.30 7.27 10.70
CA PRO A 151 -6.20 8.49 9.93
C PRO A 151 -4.76 9.00 9.88
N ARG A 152 -4.47 9.79 8.85
CA ARG A 152 -3.28 10.64 8.82
C ARG A 152 -3.44 11.79 9.81
N PHE A 153 -2.37 12.08 10.54
CA PHE A 153 -2.25 13.21 11.45
C PHE A 153 -0.88 13.87 11.29
N LEU A 154 -0.82 15.20 11.16
CA LEU A 154 0.42 15.98 10.90
C LEU A 154 1.35 15.29 9.89
N TRP A 155 0.82 14.88 8.73
CA TRP A 155 1.57 14.22 7.64
C TRP A 155 2.04 12.78 7.95
N PHE A 156 1.85 12.30 9.17
CA PHE A 156 2.17 10.93 9.55
C PHE A 156 0.95 10.02 9.40
N GLN A 157 1.12 8.93 8.66
CA GLN A 157 0.16 7.83 8.61
C GLN A 157 0.94 6.52 8.57
N LYS A 158 0.72 5.65 9.57
CA LYS A 158 1.25 4.29 9.60
C LYS A 158 0.15 3.35 10.08
N SER A 159 -0.74 2.97 9.16
CA SER A 159 -1.75 1.96 9.42
C SER A 159 -1.15 0.57 9.19
N ALA A 160 -1.09 -0.26 10.23
CA ALA A 160 -0.67 -1.66 10.07
C ALA A 160 -1.76 -2.49 9.39
N ILE A 161 -3.03 -2.22 9.74
CA ILE A 161 -4.20 -2.91 9.18
C ILE A 161 -5.32 -1.90 8.94
N SER A 162 -5.91 -1.95 7.75
CA SER A 162 -7.21 -1.31 7.46
C SER A 162 -8.26 -2.37 7.14
N TYR A 163 -9.51 -2.09 7.49
CA TYR A 163 -10.64 -3.01 7.34
C TYR A 163 -11.67 -2.40 6.40
N TRP A 164 -12.00 -3.09 5.32
CA TRP A 164 -13.11 -2.78 4.45
C TRP A 164 -14.20 -3.80 4.70
N TYR A 165 -15.38 -3.32 5.06
CA TYR A 165 -16.57 -4.12 5.25
C TYR A 165 -17.45 -3.92 4.02
N LEU A 166 -17.77 -5.00 3.31
CA LEU A 166 -18.54 -4.95 2.06
C LEU A 166 -19.92 -5.54 2.30
N TYR A 167 -20.95 -4.80 1.87
CA TYR A 167 -22.33 -5.13 2.17
C TYR A 167 -23.13 -5.33 0.91
N SER A 168 -24.05 -6.28 0.96
CA SER A 168 -25.01 -6.55 -0.10
C SER A 168 -26.01 -5.42 -0.29
N SER A 169 -26.82 -5.50 -1.35
CA SER A 169 -27.99 -4.62 -1.54
C SER A 169 -28.97 -4.64 -0.36
N ASN A 170 -29.03 -5.77 0.35
CA ASN A 170 -29.83 -5.94 1.58
C ASN A 170 -29.15 -5.35 2.83
N ARG A 171 -28.01 -4.67 2.67
CA ARG A 171 -27.19 -4.10 3.75
C ARG A 171 -26.66 -5.15 4.75
N GLU A 172 -26.50 -6.39 4.31
CA GLU A 172 -25.87 -7.46 5.10
C GLU A 172 -24.37 -7.53 4.81
N LEU A 173 -23.56 -7.74 5.84
CA LEU A 173 -22.11 -7.91 5.71
C LEU A 173 -21.80 -9.28 5.09
N THR A 174 -21.25 -9.29 3.87
CA THR A 174 -21.04 -10.54 3.10
C THR A 174 -19.58 -10.78 2.73
N ALA A 175 -18.75 -9.73 2.70
CA ALA A 175 -17.32 -9.85 2.46
C ALA A 175 -16.52 -8.78 3.18
N MET A 176 -15.22 -9.00 3.27
CA MET A 176 -14.27 -8.03 3.81
C MET A 176 -13.00 -7.98 2.97
N ILE A 177 -12.33 -6.82 3.03
CA ILE A 177 -10.96 -6.66 2.56
C ILE A 177 -10.09 -6.25 3.75
N MET A 178 -9.01 -6.99 3.98
CA MET A 178 -7.97 -6.59 4.92
C MET A 178 -6.74 -6.10 4.20
N GLU A 179 -6.37 -4.86 4.47
CA GLU A 179 -5.12 -4.28 3.98
C GLU A 179 -4.06 -4.39 5.05
N ILE A 180 -3.05 -5.23 4.83
CA ILE A 180 -1.96 -5.41 5.78
C ILE A 180 -0.74 -4.68 5.24
N ASN A 181 -0.20 -3.75 6.02
CA ASN A 181 1.06 -3.06 5.75
C ASN A 181 2.12 -3.55 6.74
N ASN A 182 3.32 -3.81 6.25
CA ASN A 182 4.45 -4.16 7.11
C ASN A 182 5.36 -2.96 7.39
N SER A 183 6.34 -3.16 8.27
CA SER A 183 7.32 -2.13 8.63
C SER A 183 8.29 -1.75 7.50
N PHE A 184 8.28 -2.48 6.39
CA PHE A 184 9.14 -2.24 5.22
C PHE A 184 8.42 -1.45 4.12
N PHE A 185 7.26 -0.88 4.44
CA PHE A 185 6.40 -0.17 3.50
C PHE A 185 5.88 -1.07 2.37
N GLU A 186 5.82 -2.38 2.58
CA GLU A 186 5.16 -3.32 1.66
C GLU A 186 3.73 -3.55 2.15
N LYS A 187 2.85 -3.97 1.24
CA LYS A 187 1.41 -4.07 1.50
C LYS A 187 0.80 -5.25 0.74
N ARG A 188 -0.22 -5.87 1.31
CA ARG A 188 -1.06 -6.88 0.65
C ARG A 188 -2.50 -6.68 1.07
N ASN A 189 -3.39 -6.77 0.08
CA ASN A 189 -4.83 -6.69 0.27
C ASN A 189 -5.40 -8.11 0.16
N PHE A 190 -6.18 -8.52 1.16
CA PHE A 190 -6.81 -9.83 1.20
C PHE A 190 -8.31 -9.67 1.14
N PHE A 191 -8.91 -10.09 0.03
CA PHE A 191 -10.35 -10.26 -0.09
C PHE A 191 -10.75 -11.63 0.45
N PHE A 192 -11.84 -11.69 1.20
CA PHE A 192 -12.46 -12.95 1.59
C PHE A 192 -13.94 -12.74 1.89
N ARG A 193 -14.76 -13.71 1.50
CA ARG A 193 -16.17 -13.79 1.91
C ARG A 193 -16.24 -14.11 3.40
N VAL A 194 -17.28 -13.60 4.07
CA VAL A 194 -17.51 -13.89 5.49
C VAL A 194 -18.72 -14.79 5.68
N THR A 195 -18.65 -15.62 6.71
CA THR A 195 -19.76 -16.45 7.16
C THR A 195 -20.16 -16.02 8.56
N GLY A 196 -21.44 -15.75 8.76
CA GLY A 196 -22.01 -15.45 10.06
C GLY A 196 -22.03 -16.67 10.98
N ASP A 197 -22.06 -16.44 12.29
CA ASP A 197 -22.23 -17.50 13.30
C ASP A 197 -23.68 -18.01 13.44
N GLY A 198 -24.62 -17.42 12.70
CA GLY A 198 -26.04 -17.80 12.72
C GLY A 198 -26.75 -17.41 14.01
N LEU A 199 -26.07 -16.71 14.92
CA LEU A 199 -26.67 -16.21 16.15
C LEU A 199 -27.36 -14.89 15.84
N ALA A 200 -28.69 -14.91 15.87
CA ALA A 200 -29.51 -13.73 15.60
C ALA A 200 -29.07 -12.54 16.48
N VAL A 201 -28.96 -11.38 15.86
CA VAL A 201 -28.79 -10.10 16.55
C VAL A 201 -30.17 -9.57 16.89
N ASP A 202 -30.38 -9.13 18.13
CA ASP A 202 -31.65 -8.49 18.53
C ASP A 202 -31.91 -7.29 17.61
N SER A 203 -33.05 -7.31 16.93
CA SER A 203 -33.38 -6.53 15.72
C SER A 203 -33.62 -5.02 15.94
N ASP A 204 -33.29 -4.49 17.12
CA ASP A 204 -33.80 -3.18 17.55
C ASP A 204 -32.98 -1.98 17.06
N ASN A 205 -31.85 -2.21 16.39
CA ASN A 205 -30.92 -1.14 15.96
C ASN A 205 -31.01 -0.75 14.47
N ASN A 206 -32.17 -0.97 13.82
CA ASN A 206 -32.42 -0.48 12.46
C ASN A 206 -32.62 1.05 12.44
N TRP A 207 -31.52 1.79 12.49
CA TRP A 207 -31.54 3.25 12.44
C TRP A 207 -31.27 3.77 11.02
N SER A 208 -31.92 4.87 10.68
CA SER A 208 -31.65 5.64 9.46
C SER A 208 -31.67 7.12 9.84
N THR A 209 -30.56 7.83 9.65
CA THR A 209 -30.47 9.27 9.93
C THR A 209 -30.23 10.03 8.63
N THR A 210 -30.99 11.11 8.45
CA THR A 210 -30.76 12.07 7.39
C THR A 210 -29.92 13.24 7.91
N THR A 211 -28.84 13.57 7.21
CA THR A 211 -27.94 14.69 7.55
C THR A 211 -27.86 15.65 6.38
N MET A 212 -28.02 16.94 6.65
CA MET A 212 -27.81 17.99 5.65
C MET A 212 -26.32 18.29 5.50
N ALA A 213 -25.82 18.20 4.28
CA ALA A 213 -24.46 18.58 3.92
C ALA A 213 -24.47 19.83 3.02
N LEU A 214 -23.39 20.61 3.09
CA LEU A 214 -23.17 21.75 2.20
C LEU A 214 -22.34 21.30 1.00
N ALA A 215 -22.78 21.56 -0.23
CA ALA A 215 -21.95 21.32 -1.40
C ALA A 215 -20.86 22.40 -1.54
N LYS A 216 -19.59 22.02 -1.76
CA LYS A 216 -18.53 23.00 -1.99
C LYS A 216 -18.76 23.72 -3.33
N GLY A 217 -18.80 25.04 -3.31
CA GLY A 217 -18.97 25.89 -4.51
C GLY A 217 -20.41 26.23 -4.87
N TYR A 218 -21.40 25.62 -4.20
CA TYR A 218 -22.82 25.93 -4.36
C TYR A 218 -23.43 26.24 -2.98
N ASN A 219 -24.38 27.16 -2.89
CA ASN A 219 -25.12 27.38 -1.62
C ASN A 219 -26.18 26.29 -1.36
N ASP A 220 -26.18 25.23 -2.17
CA ASP A 220 -27.15 24.15 -2.09
C ASP A 220 -26.85 23.22 -0.92
N LYS A 221 -27.92 22.89 -0.19
CA LYS A 221 -27.89 21.89 0.86
C LYS A 221 -28.32 20.55 0.28
N VAL A 222 -27.48 19.55 0.41
CA VAL A 222 -27.75 18.19 -0.05
C VAL A 222 -28.12 17.32 1.15
N SER A 223 -29.24 16.60 1.03
CA SER A 223 -29.68 15.63 2.04
C SER A 223 -29.00 14.28 1.80
N LEU A 224 -28.29 13.77 2.81
CA LEU A 224 -27.65 12.46 2.79
C LEU A 224 -28.32 11.53 3.80
N ARG A 225 -28.56 10.29 3.39
CA ARG A 225 -29.09 9.21 4.23
C ARG A 225 -27.95 8.31 4.68
N PHE A 226 -27.85 8.11 5.99
CA PHE A 226 -26.97 7.12 6.61
C PHE A 226 -27.85 6.05 7.27
N SER A 227 -27.62 4.79 6.92
CA SER A 227 -28.40 3.66 7.41
C SER A 227 -27.51 2.66 8.16
N SER A 228 -28.08 1.96 9.15
CA SER A 228 -27.44 0.79 9.74
C SER A 228 -27.33 -0.36 8.72
N SER A 229 -26.47 -1.32 9.01
CA SER A 229 -26.50 -2.63 8.37
C SER A 229 -27.61 -3.49 8.97
N ILE A 230 -28.03 -4.51 8.21
CA ILE A 230 -29.01 -5.51 8.62
C ILE A 230 -28.21 -6.79 8.85
N SER A 231 -27.64 -6.90 10.06
CA SER A 231 -26.81 -8.05 10.43
C SER A 231 -27.66 -9.25 10.83
N THR A 232 -27.44 -10.40 10.19
CA THR A 232 -28.11 -11.66 10.53
C THR A 232 -27.37 -12.44 11.62
N SER A 233 -26.12 -12.07 11.91
CA SER A 233 -25.23 -12.79 12.81
C SER A 233 -24.50 -11.87 13.78
N LYS A 234 -24.17 -12.36 14.99
CA LYS A 234 -23.42 -11.59 16.00
C LYS A 234 -21.95 -11.46 15.63
N GLN A 235 -21.38 -12.48 15.00
CA GLN A 235 -20.00 -12.48 14.55
C GLN A 235 -19.89 -13.03 13.14
N TYR A 236 -18.90 -12.50 12.41
CA TYR A 236 -18.56 -12.90 11.07
C TYR A 236 -17.15 -13.45 11.06
N LYS A 237 -16.97 -14.60 10.41
CA LYS A 237 -15.68 -15.29 10.28
C LYS A 237 -15.25 -15.32 8.82
N GLY A 238 -13.95 -15.13 8.59
CA GLY A 238 -13.32 -15.36 7.29
C GLY A 238 -11.90 -15.89 7.45
N SER A 239 -11.33 -16.45 6.38
CA SER A 239 -9.97 -16.96 6.39
C SER A 239 -9.29 -16.81 5.04
N TRP A 240 -7.96 -16.67 5.05
CA TRP A 240 -7.14 -16.55 3.86
C TRP A 240 -5.71 -17.02 4.12
N GLU A 241 -4.96 -17.29 3.05
CA GLU A 241 -3.55 -17.68 3.14
C GLU A 241 -2.64 -16.48 3.40
N LYS A 242 -1.68 -16.67 4.31
CA LYS A 242 -0.76 -15.60 4.70
C LYS A 242 0.39 -15.43 3.70
N ASP A 243 0.18 -14.57 2.70
CA ASP A 243 1.18 -14.26 1.68
C ASP A 243 2.01 -13.00 1.94
N ILE A 244 1.96 -12.44 3.15
CA ILE A 244 2.73 -11.24 3.51
C ILE A 244 3.66 -11.47 4.69
N PHE A 245 4.89 -10.98 4.55
CA PHE A 245 5.83 -10.86 5.65
C PHE A 245 5.46 -9.68 6.55
N GLY A 246 4.50 -9.91 7.46
CA GLY A 246 3.97 -8.86 8.34
C GLY A 246 4.89 -8.48 9.51
N SER A 247 5.79 -9.36 9.93
CA SER A 247 6.65 -9.14 11.11
C SER A 247 7.97 -9.91 11.01
N PRO A 248 9.11 -9.34 11.48
CA PRO A 248 10.38 -10.04 11.58
C PRO A 248 10.37 -11.31 12.45
N PHE A 249 9.31 -11.53 13.23
CA PHE A 249 9.19 -12.68 14.12
C PHE A 249 8.28 -13.78 13.57
N GLU A 250 7.76 -13.61 12.36
CA GLU A 250 6.79 -14.50 11.75
C GLU A 250 7.17 -14.82 10.29
N LYS A 251 7.15 -16.11 9.94
CA LYS A 251 7.35 -16.55 8.56
C LYS A 251 6.14 -16.20 7.69
N VAL A 252 6.35 -16.14 6.38
CA VAL A 252 5.28 -16.17 5.39
C VAL A 252 4.69 -17.59 5.35
N GLY A 253 3.40 -17.71 5.03
CA GLY A 253 2.67 -18.96 5.02
C GLY A 253 1.86 -19.23 6.30
N GLY A 254 0.99 -20.22 6.20
CA GLY A 254 -0.03 -20.53 7.20
C GLY A 254 -1.37 -19.86 6.91
N LEU A 255 -2.39 -20.21 7.70
CA LEU A 255 -3.74 -19.71 7.56
C LEU A 255 -3.97 -18.53 8.49
N MET A 256 -4.51 -17.44 7.96
CA MET A 256 -5.07 -16.35 8.76
C MET A 256 -6.57 -16.55 8.92
N VAL A 257 -7.07 -16.35 10.13
CA VAL A 257 -8.49 -16.42 10.46
C VAL A 257 -8.90 -15.12 11.13
N SER A 258 -9.92 -14.47 10.58
CA SER A 258 -10.53 -13.28 11.14
C SER A 258 -11.90 -13.59 11.71
N LYS A 259 -12.19 -12.98 12.86
CA LYS A 259 -13.51 -12.96 13.49
C LYS A 259 -13.82 -11.53 13.91
N SER A 260 -14.83 -10.92 13.33
CA SER A 260 -15.22 -9.54 13.59
C SER A 260 -16.71 -9.41 13.83
N ILE A 261 -17.08 -8.42 14.63
CA ILE A 261 -18.46 -7.95 14.74
C ILE A 261 -18.67 -6.89 13.65
N ASP A 262 -19.89 -6.82 13.10
CA ASP A 262 -20.28 -5.74 12.20
C ASP A 262 -20.19 -4.37 12.93
N PRO A 263 -19.28 -3.48 12.52
CA PRO A 263 -19.05 -2.21 13.22
C PRO A 263 -20.16 -1.17 12.97
N VAL A 264 -21.12 -1.44 12.07
CA VAL A 264 -22.23 -0.54 11.76
C VAL A 264 -23.48 -0.86 12.60
N VAL A 265 -23.61 -2.07 13.15
CA VAL A 265 -24.70 -2.45 14.08
C VAL A 265 -24.35 -2.16 15.54
N GLY A 266 -23.13 -2.48 15.96
CA GLY A 266 -22.74 -2.47 17.37
C GLY A 266 -22.18 -1.13 17.87
N PRO A 267 -22.34 -0.80 19.16
CA PRO A 267 -21.73 0.38 19.76
C PRO A 267 -20.22 0.22 19.97
N SER A 268 -19.64 -0.96 19.69
CA SER A 268 -18.22 -1.20 19.87
C SER A 268 -17.61 -1.95 18.69
N LEU A 269 -16.39 -1.54 18.34
CA LEU A 269 -15.58 -2.22 17.33
C LEU A 269 -14.92 -3.42 17.98
N GLN A 270 -15.07 -4.62 17.41
CA GLN A 270 -14.33 -5.80 17.83
C GLN A 270 -13.90 -6.63 16.63
N SER A 271 -12.59 -6.88 16.53
CA SER A 271 -12.00 -7.74 15.51
C SER A 271 -10.85 -8.55 16.09
N ASN A 272 -10.85 -9.85 15.84
CA ASN A 272 -9.84 -10.80 16.25
C ASN A 272 -9.20 -11.44 15.02
N LEU A 273 -7.89 -11.29 14.88
CA LEU A 273 -7.09 -11.89 13.83
C LEU A 273 -6.17 -12.96 14.43
N SER A 274 -6.20 -14.17 13.89
CA SER A 274 -5.36 -15.29 14.33
C SER A 274 -4.52 -15.81 13.18
N SER A 275 -3.22 -15.98 13.40
CA SER A 275 -2.32 -16.72 12.51
C SER A 275 -2.17 -18.13 13.05
N ASN A 276 -2.51 -19.11 12.21
CA ASN A 276 -2.48 -20.52 12.56
C ASN A 276 -1.29 -21.21 11.87
N THR A 277 -0.74 -22.23 12.54
CA THR A 277 0.23 -23.14 11.92
C THR A 277 -0.47 -24.00 10.85
N PRO A 278 0.28 -24.65 9.93
CA PRO A 278 -0.29 -25.64 9.02
C PRO A 278 -1.08 -26.74 9.73
N ASP A 279 -0.65 -27.12 10.95
CA ASP A 279 -1.34 -28.09 11.82
C ASP A 279 -2.58 -27.53 12.54
N GLY A 280 -2.99 -26.30 12.23
CA GLY A 280 -4.18 -25.66 12.78
C GLY A 280 -4.01 -25.01 14.17
N GLN A 281 -2.83 -25.04 14.77
CA GLN A 281 -2.60 -24.44 16.09
C GLN A 281 -2.52 -22.91 16.01
N VAL A 282 -3.21 -22.23 16.93
CA VAL A 282 -3.20 -20.76 16.99
C VAL A 282 -1.86 -20.26 17.51
N LYS A 283 -1.08 -19.66 16.60
CA LYS A 283 0.28 -19.19 16.89
C LYS A 283 0.28 -17.79 17.48
N VAL A 284 -0.33 -16.84 16.77
CA VAL A 284 -0.41 -15.42 17.17
C VAL A 284 -1.83 -14.94 17.02
N THR A 285 -2.34 -14.24 18.03
CA THR A 285 -3.63 -13.56 18.00
C THR A 285 -3.44 -12.06 18.16
N SER A 286 -4.09 -11.28 17.30
CA SER A 286 -4.21 -9.84 17.43
C SER A 286 -5.67 -9.49 17.67
N ARG A 287 -5.96 -8.75 18.74
CA ARG A 287 -7.32 -8.33 19.10
C ARG A 287 -7.41 -6.81 19.05
N LEU A 288 -8.30 -6.32 18.23
CA LEU A 288 -8.73 -4.94 18.16
C LEU A 288 -10.08 -4.80 18.85
N SER A 289 -10.17 -3.91 19.83
CA SER A 289 -11.42 -3.60 20.53
C SER A 289 -11.56 -2.10 20.75
N SER A 290 -12.73 -1.50 20.52
CA SER A 290 -12.96 -0.10 20.91
C SER A 290 -13.00 0.06 22.42
N TRP A 291 -12.72 1.28 22.87
CA TRP A 291 -12.76 1.69 24.25
C TRP A 291 -14.01 2.57 24.49
N GLY A 292 -15.09 1.94 24.92
CA GLY A 292 -16.39 2.61 25.04
C GLY A 292 -17.05 2.86 23.67
N GLU A 293 -18.01 3.78 23.67
CA GLU A 293 -18.80 4.13 22.48
C GLU A 293 -18.01 5.02 21.50
N PRO A 294 -18.25 4.87 20.19
CA PRO A 294 -17.65 5.74 19.18
C PRO A 294 -18.15 7.17 19.29
N VAL A 295 -17.25 8.12 19.04
CA VAL A 295 -17.60 9.54 19.04
C VAL A 295 -18.10 9.94 17.65
N ASP A 296 -19.33 10.43 17.59
CA ASP A 296 -19.91 11.01 16.37
C ASP A 296 -19.34 12.42 16.14
N PRO A 297 -18.53 12.65 15.08
CA PRO A 297 -17.90 13.94 14.85
C PRO A 297 -18.90 15.07 14.50
N LEU A 298 -20.10 14.73 14.06
CA LEU A 298 -21.16 15.67 13.69
C LEU A 298 -22.06 16.02 14.89
N LYS A 299 -22.33 15.05 15.76
CA LYS A 299 -23.29 15.21 16.88
C LYS A 299 -22.64 15.48 18.25
N ALA A 300 -21.41 15.01 18.49
CA ALA A 300 -20.80 15.15 19.81
C ALA A 300 -20.64 16.63 20.21
N PRO A 301 -20.68 17.01 21.49
CA PRO A 301 -20.33 18.36 21.91
C PRO A 301 -18.83 18.64 21.70
N GLY A 302 -18.48 19.90 21.46
CA GLY A 302 -17.11 20.30 21.09
C GLY A 302 -16.06 19.95 22.14
N TRP A 303 -16.41 19.97 23.43
CA TRP A 303 -15.50 19.56 24.51
C TRP A 303 -15.15 18.06 24.47
N ILE A 304 -16.08 17.20 24.02
CA ILE A 304 -15.79 15.77 23.81
C ILE A 304 -14.78 15.63 22.67
N ILE A 305 -14.95 16.37 21.57
CA ILE A 305 -13.98 16.39 20.46
C ILE A 305 -12.62 16.92 20.90
N ALA A 306 -12.57 18.03 21.64
CA ALA A 306 -11.33 18.61 22.14
C ALA A 306 -10.57 17.61 23.04
N ARG A 307 -11.28 16.97 23.98
CA ARG A 307 -10.72 15.92 24.84
C ARG A 307 -10.25 14.71 24.02
N PHE A 308 -11.02 14.33 23.01
CA PHE A 308 -10.66 13.24 22.11
C PHE A 308 -9.37 13.54 21.35
N ILE A 309 -9.27 14.71 20.71
CA ILE A 309 -8.08 15.17 20.01
C ILE A 309 -6.88 15.17 20.95
N ALA A 310 -6.98 15.82 22.11
CA ALA A 310 -5.89 15.89 23.08
C ALA A 310 -5.39 14.51 23.53
N ARG A 311 -6.32 13.56 23.72
CA ARG A 311 -5.99 12.20 24.17
C ARG A 311 -5.43 11.31 23.06
N TRP A 312 -5.93 11.37 21.83
CA TRP A 312 -5.65 10.33 20.83
C TRP A 312 -4.66 10.76 19.75
N THR A 313 -4.41 12.05 19.62
CA THR A 313 -3.49 12.59 18.61
C THR A 313 -2.06 12.07 18.78
N HIS A 314 -1.58 11.93 20.02
CA HIS A 314 -0.23 11.44 20.30
C HIS A 314 -0.04 9.95 19.93
N VAL A 315 -1.13 9.17 19.83
CA VAL A 315 -1.07 7.73 19.57
C VAL A 315 -0.49 7.45 18.19
N GLY A 316 -0.85 8.25 17.18
CA GLY A 316 -0.27 8.16 15.84
C GLY A 316 1.22 8.48 15.83
N ALA A 317 1.62 9.60 16.46
CA ALA A 317 3.01 10.06 16.50
C ALA A 317 3.94 9.12 17.30
N LEU A 318 3.46 8.55 18.41
CA LEU A 318 4.23 7.64 19.26
C LEU A 318 4.11 6.15 18.87
N SER A 319 3.34 5.83 17.83
CA SER A 319 3.14 4.44 17.39
C SER A 319 4.45 3.75 17.01
N ALA A 320 5.27 4.36 16.15
CA ALA A 320 6.51 3.76 15.68
C ALA A 320 7.54 3.55 16.82
N PRO A 321 7.85 4.54 17.68
CA PRO A 321 8.71 4.32 18.84
C PRO A 321 8.21 3.22 19.78
N ARG A 322 6.89 3.13 20.01
CA ARG A 322 6.29 2.06 20.83
C ARG A 322 6.49 0.68 20.19
N ILE A 323 6.26 0.56 18.88
CA ILE A 323 6.47 -0.69 18.13
C ILE A 323 7.95 -1.12 18.21
N VAL A 324 8.90 -0.19 18.02
CA VAL A 324 10.34 -0.49 18.11
C VAL A 324 10.71 -0.94 19.52
N LYS A 325 10.21 -0.26 20.56
CA LYS A 325 10.43 -0.65 21.96
C LYS A 325 9.95 -2.07 22.25
N GLU A 326 8.74 -2.42 21.81
CA GLU A 326 8.20 -3.77 22.00
C GLU A 326 8.95 -4.81 21.17
N ALA A 327 9.32 -4.51 19.92
CA ALA A 327 10.13 -5.40 19.09
C ALA A 327 11.52 -5.66 19.72
N LEU A 328 12.16 -4.63 20.28
CA LEU A 328 13.43 -4.76 20.97
C LEU A 328 13.28 -5.57 22.28
N ARG A 329 12.22 -5.33 23.05
CA ARG A 329 11.88 -6.13 24.23
C ARG A 329 11.71 -7.61 23.86
N ILE A 330 10.96 -7.90 22.81
CA ILE A 330 10.73 -9.26 22.30
C ILE A 330 12.04 -9.89 21.83
N ARG A 331 12.90 -9.14 21.13
CA ARG A 331 14.19 -9.65 20.65
C ARG A 331 15.19 -9.91 21.79
N LEU A 332 15.28 -9.02 22.77
CA LEU A 332 16.27 -9.11 23.85
C LEU A 332 15.83 -10.02 25.00
N ARG A 333 14.52 -10.12 25.26
CA ARG A 333 13.98 -10.96 26.35
C ARG A 333 13.36 -12.26 25.85
N GLY A 334 12.86 -12.30 24.62
CA GLY A 334 12.25 -13.48 24.03
C GLY A 334 13.28 -14.34 23.30
N ARG A 335 13.05 -15.66 23.24
CA ARG A 335 13.83 -16.60 22.43
C ARG A 335 13.45 -16.58 20.94
N LEU A 336 12.97 -15.44 20.46
CA LEU A 336 12.40 -15.31 19.12
C LEU A 336 13.47 -15.03 18.09
N THR A 337 13.52 -15.88 17.06
CA THR A 337 14.45 -15.69 15.94
C THR A 337 14.04 -14.46 15.14
N TYR A 338 14.97 -13.52 14.97
CA TYR A 338 14.79 -12.39 14.06
C TYR A 338 15.00 -12.86 12.61
N LEU A 339 13.93 -12.87 11.83
CA LEU A 339 13.93 -13.30 10.44
C LEU A 339 14.29 -12.13 9.53
N LYS A 340 15.15 -12.41 8.55
CA LYS A 340 15.50 -11.44 7.51
C LYS A 340 14.31 -11.25 6.57
N ARG A 341 14.08 -10.02 6.13
CA ARG A 341 13.01 -9.68 5.18
C ARG A 341 13.18 -10.43 3.85
N PRO A 342 12.17 -11.18 3.36
CA PRO A 342 12.15 -11.77 2.03
C PRO A 342 11.77 -10.74 0.96
N GLU A 343 11.82 -11.12 -0.31
CA GLU A 343 11.14 -10.37 -1.38
C GLU A 343 9.63 -10.60 -1.26
N VAL A 344 8.82 -9.70 -1.82
CA VAL A 344 7.36 -9.78 -1.72
C VAL A 344 6.80 -10.82 -2.70
N ARG A 345 5.66 -11.44 -2.36
CA ARG A 345 4.98 -12.40 -3.23
C ARG A 345 4.13 -11.72 -4.33
N PRO A 346 3.85 -12.41 -5.46
CA PRO A 346 2.97 -11.90 -6.50
C PRO A 346 1.64 -11.33 -5.99
N GLY A 347 1.29 -10.16 -6.52
CA GLY A 347 0.12 -9.36 -6.12
C GLY A 347 0.26 -8.63 -4.78
N SER A 348 1.43 -8.69 -4.11
CA SER A 348 1.75 -7.75 -3.04
C SER A 348 2.28 -6.45 -3.66
N ILE A 349 2.05 -5.34 -2.97
CA ILE A 349 2.60 -4.03 -3.32
C ILE A 349 3.94 -3.88 -2.60
N ALA A 350 5.01 -3.75 -3.37
CA ALA A 350 6.34 -3.54 -2.83
C ALA A 350 6.51 -2.16 -2.17
N ARG A 351 7.68 -1.95 -1.57
CA ARG A 351 8.10 -0.61 -1.14
C ARG A 351 8.13 0.36 -2.32
N LYS A 352 8.09 1.66 -2.03
CA LYS A 352 8.31 2.70 -3.04
C LYS A 352 9.71 2.55 -3.65
N GLU A 353 9.77 2.72 -4.97
CA GLU A 353 10.99 2.77 -5.75
C GLU A 353 11.82 4.03 -5.42
N THR A 354 13.13 3.92 -5.55
CA THR A 354 14.03 5.08 -5.60
C THR A 354 13.94 5.76 -6.97
N GLU A 355 14.44 7.00 -7.07
CA GLU A 355 14.51 7.71 -8.36
C GLU A 355 15.32 6.91 -9.39
N VAL A 356 16.42 6.28 -8.96
CA VAL A 356 17.25 5.42 -9.82
C VAL A 356 16.46 4.20 -10.33
N GLU A 357 15.74 3.52 -9.44
CA GLU A 357 14.90 2.37 -9.82
C GLU A 357 13.78 2.78 -10.77
N ARG A 358 13.18 3.95 -10.56
CA ARG A 358 12.17 4.52 -11.45
C ARG A 358 12.73 4.82 -12.84
N ASP A 359 13.91 5.40 -12.91
CA ASP A 359 14.51 5.77 -14.19
C ASP A 359 15.00 4.54 -14.97
N LEU A 360 15.47 3.49 -14.27
CA LEU A 360 15.86 2.21 -14.87
C LEU A 360 14.69 1.35 -15.36
N GLU A 361 13.47 1.64 -14.90
CA GLU A 361 12.27 0.97 -15.38
C GLU A 361 11.99 1.27 -16.85
N LEU A 362 12.27 2.50 -17.31
CA LEU A 362 12.01 2.94 -18.69
C LEU A 362 12.80 2.11 -19.72
N PRO A 363 14.14 1.94 -19.60
CA PRO A 363 14.89 1.04 -20.48
C PRO A 363 14.43 -0.40 -20.42
N PHE A 364 14.05 -0.92 -19.24
CA PHE A 364 13.55 -2.29 -19.13
C PHE A 364 12.23 -2.46 -19.89
N ARG A 365 11.31 -1.50 -19.76
CA ARG A 365 10.06 -1.49 -20.51
C ARG A 365 10.30 -1.43 -22.01
N GLN A 366 11.23 -0.58 -22.45
CA GLN A 366 11.62 -0.50 -23.86
C GLN A 366 12.23 -1.84 -24.34
N TYR A 367 13.07 -2.48 -23.52
CA TYR A 367 13.61 -3.79 -23.81
C TYR A 367 12.51 -4.84 -24.03
N LEU A 368 11.46 -4.86 -23.19
CA LEU A 368 10.32 -5.77 -23.42
C LEU A 368 9.55 -5.46 -24.70
N SER A 369 9.39 -4.18 -25.03
CA SER A 369 8.77 -3.75 -26.28
C SER A 369 9.55 -4.26 -27.50
N GLU A 370 10.87 -4.06 -27.51
CA GLU A 370 11.73 -4.53 -28.59
C GLU A 370 11.81 -6.06 -28.65
N LEU A 371 11.84 -6.72 -27.50
CA LEU A 371 11.81 -8.17 -27.43
C LEU A 371 10.54 -8.72 -28.09
N THR A 372 9.41 -8.04 -27.89
CA THR A 372 8.13 -8.43 -28.48
C THR A 372 8.07 -8.12 -29.98
N SER A 373 8.58 -6.96 -30.42
CA SER A 373 8.60 -6.56 -31.84
C SER A 373 9.45 -7.51 -32.70
N HIS A 374 10.52 -8.07 -32.13
CA HIS A 374 11.41 -9.02 -32.81
C HIS A 374 10.95 -10.48 -32.67
N THR A 375 9.81 -10.73 -32.04
CA THR A 375 9.25 -12.08 -31.92
C THR A 375 8.49 -12.46 -33.20
N SER A 376 8.93 -13.52 -33.88
CA SER A 376 8.38 -13.95 -35.18
C SER A 376 7.09 -14.78 -35.10
N PHE A 377 6.71 -15.23 -33.91
CA PHE A 377 5.50 -16.03 -33.68
C PHE A 377 4.44 -15.23 -32.90
N PRO A 378 3.14 -15.61 -32.97
CA PRO A 378 2.08 -14.89 -32.27
C PRO A 378 2.29 -14.95 -30.75
N LEU A 379 2.51 -13.79 -30.12
CA LEU A 379 2.77 -13.64 -28.70
C LEU A 379 2.31 -12.27 -28.23
N SER A 380 1.82 -12.21 -27.00
CA SER A 380 1.73 -10.94 -26.28
C SER A 380 2.53 -11.00 -24.97
N ILE A 381 3.30 -9.96 -24.69
CA ILE A 381 4.01 -9.81 -23.42
C ILE A 381 3.22 -8.83 -22.55
N LYS A 382 2.67 -9.34 -21.45
CA LYS A 382 1.98 -8.54 -20.45
C LYS A 382 2.96 -8.17 -19.34
N TYR A 383 3.34 -6.91 -19.27
CA TYR A 383 4.21 -6.37 -18.25
C TYR A 383 3.40 -5.72 -17.13
N ILE A 384 3.62 -6.17 -15.90
CA ILE A 384 3.00 -5.64 -14.69
C ILE A 384 4.06 -4.84 -13.91
N PRO A 385 4.17 -3.52 -14.12
CA PRO A 385 5.11 -2.68 -13.38
C PRO A 385 4.67 -2.52 -11.91
N PRO A 386 5.56 -2.04 -11.02
CA PRO A 386 5.16 -1.53 -9.73
C PRO A 386 4.11 -0.45 -9.90
N LYS A 387 2.96 -0.61 -9.22
CA LYS A 387 1.83 0.33 -9.31
C LYS A 387 2.20 1.77 -8.95
N SER A 388 3.27 1.99 -8.20
CA SER A 388 3.81 3.31 -7.86
C SER A 388 4.47 4.04 -9.04
N ILE A 389 4.89 3.32 -10.08
CA ILE A 389 5.47 3.85 -11.32
C ILE A 389 4.41 3.98 -12.39
N HIS A 390 3.67 2.90 -12.67
CA HIS A 390 2.62 2.86 -13.67
C HIS A 390 1.45 2.05 -13.14
N PHE A 391 0.26 2.62 -13.20
CA PHE A 391 -0.91 2.04 -12.54
C PHE A 391 -1.51 0.87 -13.34
N ASP A 392 -1.62 1.02 -14.66
CA ASP A 392 -2.19 0.00 -15.54
C ASP A 392 -1.12 -0.98 -16.04
N ASP A 393 -1.55 -2.20 -16.34
CA ASP A 393 -0.69 -3.20 -16.99
C ASP A 393 -0.40 -2.78 -18.43
N ILE A 394 0.82 -3.08 -18.91
CA ILE A 394 1.24 -2.74 -20.28
C ILE A 394 1.32 -4.02 -21.08
N THR A 395 0.66 -4.07 -22.24
CA THR A 395 0.70 -5.25 -23.12
C THR A 395 1.36 -4.89 -24.44
N PHE A 396 2.41 -5.64 -24.79
CA PHE A 396 3.09 -5.57 -26.07
C PHE A 396 2.60 -6.72 -26.96
N TYR A 397 2.48 -6.48 -28.26
CA TYR A 397 2.01 -7.48 -29.23
C TYR A 397 3.08 -7.73 -30.28
N SER A 398 3.33 -8.99 -30.61
CA SER A 398 4.27 -9.34 -31.67
C SER A 398 3.66 -9.03 -33.05
N PRO A 399 4.47 -8.80 -34.10
CA PRO A 399 3.96 -8.52 -35.45
C PRO A 399 3.10 -9.64 -36.03
N ALA A 400 3.32 -10.88 -35.60
CA ALA A 400 2.55 -12.05 -36.03
C ALA A 400 1.18 -12.19 -35.33
N CYS A 401 0.85 -11.29 -34.40
CA CYS A 401 -0.40 -11.29 -33.66
C CYS A 401 -1.58 -10.87 -34.57
N THR A 402 -2.50 -11.80 -34.85
CA THR A 402 -3.61 -11.61 -35.80
C THR A 402 -5.00 -11.93 -35.22
N THR A 403 -5.11 -12.57 -34.04
CA THR A 403 -6.39 -13.02 -33.44
C THR A 403 -6.41 -12.85 -31.92
N SER A 404 -7.56 -12.92 -31.24
CA SER A 404 -7.66 -12.71 -29.79
C SER A 404 -7.15 -13.87 -28.90
N SER A 405 -6.56 -14.93 -29.48
CA SER A 405 -6.22 -16.19 -28.79
C SER A 405 -4.72 -16.52 -28.82
N GLN A 406 -3.84 -15.51 -28.77
CA GLN A 406 -2.39 -15.77 -28.61
C GLN A 406 -2.01 -16.15 -27.18
N PRO A 407 -0.87 -16.85 -27.00
CA PRO A 407 -0.26 -16.98 -25.68
C PRO A 407 0.11 -15.60 -25.09
N ILE A 408 -0.07 -15.48 -23.78
CA ILE A 408 0.26 -14.27 -23.00
C ILE A 408 1.39 -14.61 -22.02
N LEU A 409 2.57 -14.02 -22.25
CA LEU A 409 3.70 -14.10 -21.32
C LEU A 409 3.62 -12.93 -20.34
N THR A 410 3.27 -13.21 -19.09
CA THR A 410 3.22 -12.20 -18.03
C THR A 410 4.58 -12.08 -17.34
N ILE A 411 5.09 -10.86 -17.24
CA ILE A 411 6.35 -10.52 -16.58
C ILE A 411 6.06 -9.48 -15.50
N GLN A 412 6.36 -9.80 -14.25
CA GLN A 412 6.08 -8.94 -13.10
C GLN A 412 7.30 -8.85 -12.18
N PRO A 413 8.02 -7.70 -12.18
CA PRO A 413 8.97 -7.38 -11.13
C PRO A 413 8.25 -7.27 -9.78
N LEU A 414 8.65 -8.11 -8.83
CA LEU A 414 8.05 -8.14 -7.50
C LEU A 414 8.61 -7.04 -6.60
N THR A 415 9.84 -6.59 -6.84
CA THR A 415 10.53 -5.60 -6.03
C THR A 415 11.22 -4.55 -6.92
N PRO A 416 11.20 -3.25 -6.58
CA PRO A 416 11.94 -2.23 -7.33
C PRO A 416 13.44 -2.51 -7.45
N ARG A 417 14.00 -3.29 -6.51
CA ARG A 417 15.41 -3.69 -6.54
C ARG A 417 15.78 -4.40 -7.85
N PHE A 418 14.83 -5.11 -8.46
CA PHE A 418 14.98 -5.77 -9.76
C PHE A 418 15.62 -4.86 -10.81
N TYR A 419 15.18 -3.60 -10.92
CA TYR A 419 15.67 -2.68 -11.95
C TYR A 419 17.14 -2.33 -11.80
N THR A 420 17.68 -2.42 -10.58
CA THR A 420 19.12 -2.19 -10.34
C THR A 420 19.97 -3.44 -10.51
N SER A 421 19.40 -4.64 -10.34
CA SER A 421 20.13 -5.90 -10.45
C SER A 421 20.06 -6.49 -11.86
N PHE A 422 18.94 -6.36 -12.56
CA PHE A 422 18.75 -6.86 -13.93
C PHE A 422 19.81 -6.37 -14.93
N PRO A 423 20.24 -5.09 -14.92
CA PRO A 423 21.27 -4.61 -15.85
C PRO A 423 22.69 -5.10 -15.53
N GLN A 424 22.91 -5.80 -14.41
CA GLN A 424 24.25 -6.25 -13.97
C GLN A 424 24.68 -7.58 -14.60
N TYR A 425 23.78 -8.26 -15.29
CA TYR A 425 24.05 -9.57 -15.89
C TYR A 425 24.64 -9.41 -17.30
N ASP A 426 25.44 -10.39 -17.73
CA ASP A 426 26.11 -10.35 -19.04
C ASP A 426 25.18 -10.67 -20.21
N SER A 427 24.11 -11.45 -19.97
CA SER A 427 23.13 -11.86 -20.99
C SER A 427 21.69 -11.77 -20.47
N PRO A 428 20.70 -11.54 -21.36
CA PRO A 428 19.29 -11.53 -20.98
C PRO A 428 18.83 -12.84 -20.34
N ARG A 429 19.26 -13.99 -20.88
CA ARG A 429 18.91 -15.32 -20.35
C ARG A 429 19.39 -15.48 -18.92
N ALA A 430 20.62 -15.06 -18.62
CA ALA A 430 21.13 -15.08 -17.25
C ALA A 430 20.33 -14.14 -16.34
N ALA A 431 19.99 -12.94 -16.81
CA ALA A 431 19.22 -11.97 -16.03
C ALA A 431 17.85 -12.50 -15.63
N PHE A 432 17.03 -12.91 -16.60
CA PHE A 432 15.69 -13.46 -16.34
C PHE A 432 15.74 -14.72 -15.47
N THR A 433 16.68 -15.64 -15.75
CA THR A 433 16.79 -16.89 -14.99
C THR A 433 17.18 -16.63 -13.54
N ASN A 434 18.16 -15.74 -13.30
CA ASN A 434 18.63 -15.48 -11.94
C ASN A 434 17.63 -14.64 -11.12
N GLU A 435 16.97 -13.66 -11.74
CA GLU A 435 16.00 -12.81 -11.05
C GLU A 435 14.68 -13.55 -10.73
N ALA A 436 14.32 -14.54 -11.54
CA ALA A 436 13.15 -15.39 -11.30
C ALA A 436 13.43 -16.62 -10.43
N ARG A 437 14.70 -17.00 -10.25
CA ARG A 437 15.06 -18.14 -9.38
C ARG A 437 14.64 -17.84 -7.94
N ALA A 438 14.02 -18.81 -7.28
CA ALA A 438 13.79 -18.75 -5.85
C ALA A 438 15.12 -18.59 -5.10
N THR A 439 15.20 -17.56 -4.26
CA THR A 439 16.26 -17.33 -3.29
C THR A 439 15.68 -17.62 -1.90
N PRO A 440 15.60 -18.89 -1.48
CA PRO A 440 14.90 -19.29 -0.26
C PRO A 440 15.51 -18.60 0.96
N MET A 441 14.64 -18.04 1.80
CA MET A 441 14.99 -17.43 3.06
C MET A 441 14.24 -18.14 4.18
N LYS A 442 14.79 -18.13 5.41
CA LYS A 442 14.08 -18.71 6.58
C LYS A 442 12.69 -18.10 6.81
N SER A 443 12.46 -16.88 6.30
CA SER A 443 11.19 -16.15 6.34
C SER A 443 10.22 -16.54 5.23
N ASP A 444 10.71 -16.91 4.04
CA ASP A 444 9.92 -17.35 2.89
C ASP A 444 10.78 -18.17 1.93
N GLU A 445 10.40 -19.42 1.69
CA GLU A 445 11.13 -20.35 0.83
C GLU A 445 10.92 -20.04 -0.66
N SER A 446 9.81 -19.38 -1.01
CA SER A 446 9.47 -19.02 -2.40
C SER A 446 9.92 -17.61 -2.81
N SER A 447 10.73 -16.94 -1.99
CA SER A 447 11.15 -15.55 -2.25
C SER A 447 11.91 -15.43 -3.58
N CYS A 448 11.42 -14.63 -4.52
CA CYS A 448 12.10 -14.29 -5.78
C CYS A 448 11.85 -12.81 -6.12
N ARG A 449 12.58 -12.27 -7.10
CA ARG A 449 12.46 -10.85 -7.49
C ARG A 449 11.60 -10.62 -8.71
N LEU A 450 11.45 -11.64 -9.55
CA LEU A 450 10.70 -11.59 -10.79
C LEU A 450 9.74 -12.77 -10.86
N SER A 451 8.47 -12.49 -11.15
CA SER A 451 7.48 -13.50 -11.49
C SER A 451 7.28 -13.55 -13.00
N ILE A 452 7.26 -14.77 -13.55
CA ILE A 452 7.06 -15.05 -14.97
C ILE A 452 5.95 -16.11 -15.06
N SER A 453 4.95 -15.90 -15.91
CA SER A 453 3.84 -16.86 -16.03
C SER A 453 4.24 -18.16 -16.74
N ASP A 454 5.10 -18.07 -17.76
CA ASP A 454 5.55 -19.23 -18.55
C ASP A 454 7.05 -19.14 -18.85
N HIS A 455 7.83 -19.96 -18.14
CA HIS A 455 9.28 -20.02 -18.31
C HIS A 455 9.69 -20.63 -19.65
N SER A 456 8.92 -21.58 -20.19
CA SER A 456 9.24 -22.25 -21.45
C SER A 456 9.10 -21.29 -22.62
N LEU A 457 8.00 -20.52 -22.61
CA LEU A 457 7.73 -19.48 -23.59
C LEU A 457 8.78 -18.37 -23.52
N LEU A 458 9.16 -17.93 -22.32
CA LEU A 458 10.25 -16.95 -22.17
C LEU A 458 11.57 -17.47 -22.75
N VAL A 459 11.93 -18.73 -22.52
CA VAL A 459 13.16 -19.32 -23.08
C VAL A 459 13.12 -19.31 -24.61
N GLN A 460 11.98 -19.62 -25.23
CA GLN A 460 11.80 -19.55 -26.68
C GLN A 460 11.97 -18.13 -27.22
N VAL A 461 11.35 -17.14 -26.56
CA VAL A 461 11.48 -15.72 -26.93
C VAL A 461 12.93 -15.24 -26.83
N LEU A 462 13.61 -15.57 -25.73
CA LEU A 462 15.01 -15.17 -25.53
C LEU A 462 15.97 -15.88 -26.49
N ALA A 463 15.68 -17.12 -26.88
CA ALA A 463 16.48 -17.86 -27.85
C ALA A 463 16.34 -17.34 -29.29
N THR A 464 15.28 -16.59 -29.59
CA THR A 464 15.00 -16.05 -30.93
C THR A 464 15.18 -14.53 -30.96
N ALA A 465 14.19 -13.78 -30.50
CA ALA A 465 14.20 -12.33 -30.45
C ALA A 465 15.34 -11.79 -29.57
N GLY A 466 15.57 -12.41 -28.41
CA GLY A 466 16.62 -11.98 -27.47
C GLY A 466 18.03 -12.07 -28.05
N GLN A 467 18.34 -13.14 -28.80
CA GLN A 467 19.62 -13.30 -29.49
C GLN A 467 19.79 -12.31 -30.64
N THR A 468 18.70 -12.03 -31.37
CA THR A 468 18.69 -11.06 -32.47
C THR A 468 19.05 -9.67 -31.94
N LEU A 469 18.38 -9.23 -30.87
CA LEU A 469 18.64 -7.93 -30.23
C LEU A 469 20.08 -7.79 -29.72
N ASP A 470 20.61 -8.82 -29.05
CA ASP A 470 21.99 -8.78 -28.53
C ASP A 470 23.01 -8.77 -29.67
N THR A 471 22.75 -9.50 -30.75
CA THR A 471 23.59 -9.52 -31.95
C THR A 471 23.58 -8.16 -32.66
N GLU A 472 22.42 -7.53 -32.80
CA GLU A 472 22.30 -6.20 -33.41
C GLU A 472 22.95 -5.11 -32.56
N ALA A 473 22.78 -5.18 -31.23
CA ALA A 473 23.46 -4.29 -30.31
C ALA A 473 24.99 -4.47 -30.34
N ALA A 474 25.48 -5.70 -30.53
CA ALA A 474 26.92 -6.00 -30.61
C ALA A 474 27.57 -5.63 -31.96
N LYS A 475 26.80 -5.57 -33.07
CA LYS A 475 27.31 -5.18 -34.40
C LYS A 475 27.79 -3.73 -34.46
N LEU A 476 27.25 -2.86 -33.60
CA LEU A 476 27.85 -1.57 -33.32
C LEU A 476 29.02 -1.78 -32.36
N GLY A 477 30.20 -2.06 -32.93
CA GLY A 477 31.46 -1.77 -32.26
C GLY A 477 31.51 -0.31 -31.76
N PRO A 478 32.50 0.06 -30.92
CA PRO A 478 32.54 1.34 -30.24
C PRO A 478 32.20 2.48 -31.21
N ARG A 479 31.09 3.17 -30.90
CA ARG A 479 30.54 4.26 -31.70
C ARG A 479 31.69 5.21 -32.08
N ASN A 480 31.69 5.62 -33.36
CA ASN A 480 32.65 6.50 -34.03
C ASN A 480 33.63 7.24 -33.06
N PRO A 481 34.95 7.00 -33.10
CA PRO A 481 35.94 7.49 -32.11
C PRO A 481 36.05 9.02 -31.94
N LYS A 482 35.22 9.80 -32.64
CA LYS A 482 35.05 11.24 -32.46
C LYS A 482 34.04 11.63 -31.37
N ASP A 483 33.27 10.67 -30.84
CA ASP A 483 32.30 10.93 -29.77
C ASP A 483 32.97 10.80 -28.39
N TRP A 484 33.74 11.83 -28.03
CA TRP A 484 34.56 11.87 -26.81
C TRP A 484 33.72 11.68 -25.52
N GLU A 485 32.45 12.09 -25.54
CA GLU A 485 31.53 11.96 -24.41
C GLU A 485 31.22 10.49 -24.11
N SER A 486 30.98 9.67 -25.14
CA SER A 486 30.72 8.24 -25.05
C SER A 486 31.92 7.43 -24.53
N ASN A 487 33.15 7.83 -24.88
CA ASN A 487 34.37 7.17 -24.38
C ASN A 487 34.69 7.52 -22.92
N ILE A 488 34.44 8.77 -22.50
CA ILE A 488 34.49 9.14 -21.08
C ILE A 488 33.41 8.39 -20.31
N LEU A 489 32.24 8.22 -20.91
CA LEU A 489 31.12 7.47 -20.36
C LEU A 489 31.50 6.05 -19.93
N GLN A 490 32.07 5.28 -20.85
CA GLN A 490 32.42 3.88 -20.59
C GLN A 490 33.56 3.77 -19.57
N LYS A 491 34.53 4.70 -19.58
CA LYS A 491 35.57 4.77 -18.54
C LYS A 491 35.01 5.09 -17.16
N VAL A 492 34.02 5.97 -17.06
CA VAL A 492 33.38 6.30 -15.78
C VAL A 492 32.51 5.13 -15.28
N LEU A 493 31.74 4.50 -16.17
CA LEU A 493 30.89 3.35 -15.82
C LEU A 493 31.69 2.13 -15.38
N SER A 494 32.76 1.78 -16.10
CA SER A 494 33.67 0.68 -15.72
C SER A 494 34.37 0.95 -14.39
N PHE A 495 34.83 2.18 -14.14
CA PHE A 495 35.41 2.58 -12.87
C PHE A 495 34.40 2.45 -11.71
N LEU A 496 33.16 2.88 -11.93
CA LEU A 496 32.11 2.80 -10.91
C LEU A 496 31.68 1.35 -10.61
N ARG A 497 31.62 0.46 -11.61
CA ARG A 497 31.11 -0.91 -11.45
C ARG A 497 32.13 -1.91 -10.93
N LYS A 498 33.42 -1.55 -10.83
CA LYS A 498 34.52 -2.48 -10.51
C LYS A 498 34.60 -3.70 -11.45
N SER A 499 33.96 -3.62 -12.61
CA SER A 499 34.05 -4.61 -13.69
C SER A 499 34.17 -3.84 -15.02
N PRO A 500 35.14 -4.19 -15.88
CA PRO A 500 35.35 -3.52 -17.16
C PRO A 500 34.41 -4.01 -18.28
N ALA A 501 33.65 -5.09 -18.07
CA ALA A 501 32.80 -5.67 -19.10
C ALA A 501 31.46 -4.93 -19.24
N GLU A 502 31.13 -4.57 -20.47
CA GLU A 502 29.83 -4.00 -20.86
C GLU A 502 28.73 -5.05 -20.75
N THR A 503 27.63 -4.72 -20.06
CA THR A 503 26.51 -5.67 -19.88
C THR A 503 25.58 -5.65 -21.09
N PHE A 504 24.68 -6.63 -21.22
CA PHE A 504 23.74 -6.63 -22.36
C PHE A 504 22.81 -5.41 -22.34
N MET A 505 22.42 -4.92 -21.16
CA MET A 505 21.58 -3.73 -21.06
C MET A 505 22.36 -2.46 -21.41
N ASP A 506 23.67 -2.39 -21.18
CA ASP A 506 24.47 -1.26 -21.64
C ASP A 506 24.52 -1.22 -23.18
N ARG A 507 24.76 -2.38 -23.81
CA ARG A 507 24.73 -2.52 -25.27
C ARG A 507 23.35 -2.14 -25.83
N PHE A 508 22.29 -2.65 -25.21
CA PHE A 508 20.91 -2.35 -25.59
C PHE A 508 20.59 -0.85 -25.47
N VAL A 509 20.91 -0.23 -24.33
CA VAL A 509 20.64 1.20 -24.11
C VAL A 509 21.42 2.07 -25.10
N SER A 510 22.67 1.71 -25.39
CA SER A 510 23.51 2.44 -26.34
C SER A 510 22.96 2.40 -27.77
N HIS A 511 22.30 1.29 -28.15
CA HIS A 511 21.77 1.06 -29.49
C HIS A 511 20.32 1.54 -29.68
N TYR A 512 19.41 1.15 -28.78
CA TYR A 512 17.97 1.29 -28.96
C TYR A 512 17.37 2.49 -28.22
N VAL A 513 18.03 3.03 -27.19
CA VAL A 513 17.47 4.11 -26.36
C VAL A 513 17.94 5.46 -26.88
N HIS A 514 17.02 6.41 -27.01
CA HIS A 514 17.31 7.76 -27.51
C HIS A 514 18.37 8.49 -26.65
N PRO A 515 19.33 9.27 -27.23
CA PRO A 515 20.42 9.91 -26.50
C PRO A 515 19.99 10.75 -25.28
N SER A 516 18.86 11.45 -25.35
CA SER A 516 18.34 12.26 -24.23
C SER A 516 17.98 11.44 -22.97
N LEU A 517 17.59 10.17 -23.14
CA LEU A 517 17.32 9.24 -22.04
C LEU A 517 18.62 8.62 -21.50
N GLN A 518 19.64 8.47 -22.34
CA GLN A 518 20.96 7.96 -21.94
C GLN A 518 21.59 8.86 -20.86
N TYR A 519 21.59 10.19 -21.04
CA TYR A 519 22.15 11.14 -20.04
C TYR A 519 21.48 11.09 -18.66
N ARG A 520 20.15 10.82 -18.58
CA ARG A 520 19.46 10.69 -17.29
C ARG A 520 19.87 9.42 -16.53
N LEU A 521 20.03 8.31 -17.22
CA LEU A 521 20.47 7.04 -16.62
C LEU A 521 21.89 7.15 -16.03
N LEU A 522 22.73 7.98 -16.64
CA LEU A 522 24.12 8.23 -16.24
C LEU A 522 24.26 9.06 -14.97
N LEU A 523 23.44 10.09 -14.79
CA LEU A 523 23.40 10.88 -13.55
C LEU A 523 23.03 10.00 -12.34
N ASN A 524 22.16 9.02 -12.55
CA ASN A 524 21.62 8.15 -11.52
C ASN A 524 22.51 6.96 -11.15
N ALA A 525 23.34 6.46 -12.08
CA ALA A 525 24.33 5.41 -11.82
C ALA A 525 25.36 5.82 -10.73
N LYS A 526 25.61 7.13 -10.56
CA LYS A 526 26.49 7.70 -9.52
C LYS A 526 26.00 7.41 -8.08
N CYS A 527 24.70 7.18 -7.89
CA CYS A 527 24.08 6.95 -6.57
C CYS A 527 23.96 5.46 -6.20
N SER A 528 23.93 4.55 -7.17
CA SER A 528 23.72 3.11 -6.93
C SER A 528 24.94 2.41 -6.26
N ASN A 529 26.16 2.93 -6.44
CA ASN A 529 27.39 2.24 -6.03
C ASN A 529 27.96 2.70 -4.67
N ASN A 530 27.21 3.48 -3.87
CA ASN A 530 27.63 3.86 -2.53
C ASN A 530 26.88 3.06 -1.44
N PRO A 531 27.42 1.92 -0.96
CA PRO A 531 26.75 1.08 0.05
C PRO A 531 26.52 1.80 1.38
N LYS A 532 27.24 2.92 1.65
CA LYS A 532 27.04 3.74 2.86
C LYS A 532 25.77 4.61 2.81
N LEU A 533 25.21 4.90 1.63
CA LEU A 533 23.93 5.62 1.50
C LEU A 533 22.73 4.68 1.56
N ILE A 534 22.85 3.46 1.03
CA ILE A 534 21.81 2.42 1.11
C ILE A 534 21.59 1.97 2.57
N HIS A 535 22.66 1.92 3.38
CA HIS A 535 22.55 1.60 4.79
C HIS A 535 21.94 2.73 5.64
N LYS A 536 22.11 3.99 5.25
CA LYS A 536 21.61 5.15 6.03
C LYS A 536 20.09 5.33 5.92
N GLN A 537 19.46 4.82 4.85
CA GLN A 537 18.00 4.75 4.72
C GLN A 537 17.39 3.49 5.37
N LEU A 538 18.18 2.43 5.56
CA LEU A 538 17.79 1.24 6.32
C LEU A 538 18.04 1.37 7.83
N SER A 539 18.78 2.40 8.27
CA SER A 539 19.10 2.65 9.69
C SER A 539 18.35 3.82 10.32
N VAL A 540 17.36 4.40 9.63
CA VAL A 540 16.38 5.30 10.24
C VAL A 540 15.03 4.58 10.26
N ASN A 541 14.97 3.52 11.08
CA ASN A 541 13.77 2.96 11.69
C ASN A 541 14.18 2.03 12.84
#